data_AF-Q9VDH4-F1
#
_entry.id   AF-Q9VDH4-F1
#
_cell.length_a   1.000
_cell.length_b   1.000
_cell.length_c   1.000
_cell.angle_alpha   90.00
_cell.angle_beta   90.00
_cell.angle_gamma   90.00
#
_symmetry.space_group_name_H-M   'P 1'
#
loop_
_entity.id
_entity.type
_entity.pdbx_description
1 polymer ?
#
loop_
_entity_poly.entity_id
_entity_poly.type
_entity_poly.pdbx_seq_one_letter_code
_entity_poly.pdbx_strand_id
1 'polypeptide(L)'
;MNFKTSLICFALLLIGTLCSAYSNQERQRDSRRVAEIMRTSWDDNTKIKRIQELLTIYNRMAPSLRPDERARMDRFISGYTGEIMVDGVPSQGGARRIFKKILSPAAKSVATGFFTELGASLASILTSWFPANTERNH
;
A
#
# COMPACT_ATOMS: atom_id res chain seq x y z
N MET A 1 18.08 32.76 26.09
CA MET A 1 17.91 31.53 25.26
C MET A 1 19.11 31.44 24.33
N ASN A 2 19.88 30.36 24.42
CA ASN A 2 21.10 30.21 23.61
C ASN A 2 20.72 29.98 22.14
N PHE A 3 21.21 30.83 21.24
CA PHE A 3 21.00 30.72 19.78
C PHE A 3 21.27 29.30 19.25
N LYS A 4 22.28 28.62 19.82
CA LYS A 4 22.62 27.22 19.52
C LYS A 4 21.48 26.24 19.84
N THR A 5 20.79 26.40 20.97
CA THR A 5 19.67 25.52 21.35
C THR A 5 18.49 25.68 20.40
N SER A 6 18.16 26.92 20.01
CA SER A 6 17.09 27.19 19.03
C SER A 6 17.42 26.54 17.68
N LEU A 7 18.67 26.64 17.22
CA LEU A 7 19.10 26.10 15.93
C LEU A 7 19.06 24.57 15.89
N ILE A 8 19.43 23.90 16.98
CA ILE A 8 19.30 22.44 17.14
C ILE A 8 17.83 22.02 17.09
N CYS A 9 16.93 22.73 17.79
CA CYS A 9 15.50 22.43 17.75
C CYS A 9 14.90 22.59 16.35
N PHE A 10 15.25 23.67 15.63
CA PHE A 10 14.81 23.86 14.23
C PHE A 10 15.35 22.76 13.30
N ALA A 11 16.61 22.35 13.45
CA ALA A 11 17.16 21.25 12.68
C ALA A 11 16.42 19.92 12.93
N LEU A 12 16.08 19.62 14.18
CA LEU A 12 15.29 18.43 14.52
C LEU A 12 13.86 18.48 13.98
N LEU A 13 13.21 19.65 13.99
CA LEU A 13 11.89 19.83 13.37
C LEU A 13 11.95 19.61 11.85
N LEU A 14 12.96 20.17 11.18
CA LEU A 14 13.15 19.99 9.74
C LEU A 14 13.44 18.53 9.38
N ILE A 15 14.34 17.86 10.11
CA ILE A 15 14.64 16.44 9.90
C ILE A 15 13.40 15.58 10.17
N GLY A 16 12.61 15.88 11.20
CA GLY A 16 11.36 15.18 11.50
C GLY A 16 10.32 15.30 10.38
N THR A 17 10.19 16.49 9.78
CA THR A 17 9.30 16.69 8.62
C THR A 17 9.82 16.04 7.34
N LEU A 18 11.14 15.97 7.15
CA LEU A 18 11.77 15.32 5.99
C LEU A 18 11.70 13.78 6.07
N CYS A 19 11.77 13.20 7.26
CA CYS A 19 11.79 11.75 7.44
C CYS A 19 10.41 11.08 7.36
N SER A 20 9.31 11.83 7.21
CA SER A 20 7.95 11.26 7.23
C SER A 20 7.21 11.34 5.90
N ALA A 21 7.80 11.93 4.87
CA ALA A 21 7.15 12.10 3.59
C ALA A 21 7.48 10.93 2.66
N TYR A 22 6.45 10.14 2.31
CA TYR A 22 6.53 9.15 1.24
C TYR A 22 6.92 9.87 -0.06
N SER A 23 8.19 9.74 -0.42
CA SER A 23 8.87 10.61 -1.39
C SER A 23 8.39 10.34 -2.81
N ASN A 24 8.55 11.31 -3.71
CA ASN A 24 8.20 11.12 -5.12
C ASN A 24 8.94 9.92 -5.75
N GLN A 25 10.20 9.68 -5.35
CA GLN A 25 10.97 8.53 -5.81
C GLN A 25 10.37 7.20 -5.31
N GLU A 26 9.93 7.13 -4.05
CA GLU A 26 9.25 5.95 -3.50
C GLU A 26 7.90 5.72 -4.18
N ARG A 27 7.11 6.78 -4.40
CA ARG A 27 5.84 6.70 -5.14
C ARG A 27 6.04 6.14 -6.54
N GLN A 28 7.07 6.59 -7.27
CA GLN A 28 7.37 6.09 -8.61
C GLN A 28 7.87 4.64 -8.61
N ARG A 29 8.65 4.27 -7.58
CA ARG A 29 9.12 2.89 -7.39
C ARG A 29 7.93 1.96 -7.13
N ASP A 30 7.06 2.32 -6.20
CA ASP A 30 5.91 1.52 -5.82
C ASP A 30 4.85 1.49 -6.91
N SER A 31 4.65 2.57 -7.67
CA SER A 31 3.82 2.59 -8.89
C SER A 31 4.27 1.54 -9.91
N ARG A 32 5.56 1.53 -10.26
CA ARG A 32 6.14 0.51 -11.15
C ARG A 32 6.00 -0.89 -10.56
N ARG A 33 6.17 -1.03 -9.24
CA ARG A 33 6.07 -2.33 -8.57
C ARG A 33 4.65 -2.89 -8.57
N VAL A 34 3.64 -2.07 -8.31
CA VAL A 34 2.23 -2.48 -8.41
C VAL A 34 1.92 -2.91 -9.85
N ALA A 35 2.33 -2.13 -10.84
CA ALA A 35 2.13 -2.49 -12.25
C ALA A 35 2.79 -3.83 -12.61
N GLU A 36 4.01 -4.06 -12.13
CA GLU A 36 4.73 -5.33 -12.34
C GLU A 36 4.03 -6.51 -11.66
N ILE A 37 3.59 -6.36 -10.40
CA ILE A 37 2.85 -7.40 -9.67
C ILE A 37 1.57 -7.78 -10.41
N MET A 38 0.79 -6.78 -10.84
CA MET A 38 -0.45 -7.00 -11.58
C MET A 38 -0.19 -7.70 -12.92
N ARG A 39 0.87 -7.32 -13.63
CA ARG A 39 1.24 -7.91 -14.91
C ARG A 39 1.78 -9.34 -14.79
N THR A 40 2.45 -9.70 -13.69
CA THR A 40 3.15 -10.99 -13.56
C THR A 40 2.37 -12.05 -12.78
N SER A 41 1.26 -11.69 -12.16
CA SER A 41 0.45 -12.60 -11.33
C SER A 41 -0.67 -13.27 -12.12
N TRP A 42 -0.31 -14.19 -13.01
CA TRP A 42 -1.23 -14.81 -13.96
C TRP A 42 -2.15 -15.87 -13.34
N ASP A 43 -1.64 -16.69 -12.42
CA ASP A 43 -2.40 -17.73 -11.75
C ASP A 43 -2.83 -17.31 -10.33
N ASP A 44 -3.91 -17.91 -9.84
CA ASP A 44 -4.46 -17.62 -8.51
C ASP A 44 -3.43 -17.77 -7.38
N ASN A 45 -2.57 -18.79 -7.43
CA ASN A 45 -1.62 -19.03 -6.35
C ASN A 45 -0.58 -17.90 -6.30
N THR A 46 -0.16 -17.40 -7.46
CA THR A 46 0.73 -16.23 -7.54
C THR A 46 0.03 -14.97 -7.05
N LYS A 47 -1.21 -14.71 -7.46
CA LYS A 47 -2.01 -13.57 -6.97
C LYS A 47 -2.10 -13.57 -5.44
N ILE A 48 -2.48 -14.72 -4.89
CA ILE A 48 -2.62 -14.92 -3.44
C ILE A 48 -1.31 -14.65 -2.69
N LYS A 49 -0.19 -15.17 -3.20
CA LYS A 49 1.14 -14.92 -2.61
C LYS A 49 1.57 -13.45 -2.66
N ARG A 50 1.07 -12.67 -3.63
CA ARG A 50 1.44 -11.27 -3.84
C ARG A 50 0.58 -10.28 -3.07
N ILE A 51 -0.52 -10.72 -2.44
CA ILE A 51 -1.36 -9.88 -1.57
C ILE A 51 -0.51 -9.19 -0.50
N GLN A 52 0.40 -9.93 0.15
CA GLN A 52 1.26 -9.37 1.21
C GLN A 52 2.11 -8.20 0.71
N GLU A 53 2.60 -8.32 -0.52
CA GLU A 53 3.42 -7.29 -1.13
C GLU A 53 2.61 -6.03 -1.45
N LEU A 54 1.38 -6.20 -1.94
CA LEU A 54 0.44 -5.09 -2.14
C LEU A 54 0.07 -4.41 -0.81
N LEU A 55 -0.20 -5.17 0.25
CA LEU A 55 -0.44 -4.60 1.58
C LEU A 55 0.77 -3.86 2.15
N THR A 56 1.98 -4.35 1.87
CA THR A 56 3.20 -3.66 2.27
C THR A 56 3.34 -2.31 1.55
N ILE A 57 3.01 -2.25 0.26
CA ILE A 57 2.95 -1.00 -0.50
C ILE A 57 1.88 -0.07 0.08
N TYR A 58 0.67 -0.60 0.36
CA TYR A 58 -0.40 0.15 1.00
C TYR A 58 0.05 0.79 2.32
N ASN A 59 0.71 0.04 3.20
CA ASN A 59 1.16 0.54 4.50
C ASN A 59 2.20 1.68 4.37
N ARG A 60 3.04 1.66 3.32
CA ARG A 60 3.97 2.77 3.03
C ARG A 60 3.26 4.02 2.54
N MET A 61 2.24 3.87 1.69
CA MET A 61 1.51 5.00 1.12
C MET A 61 0.45 5.58 2.05
N ALA A 62 -0.13 4.77 2.95
CA ALA A 62 -1.26 5.15 3.79
C ALA A 62 -1.07 6.46 4.56
N PRO A 63 0.11 6.80 5.13
CA PRO A 63 0.34 8.09 5.78
C PRO A 63 0.22 9.31 4.85
N SER A 64 0.38 9.13 3.54
CA SER A 64 0.30 10.20 2.53
C SER A 64 -1.03 10.26 1.79
N LEU A 65 -1.99 9.38 2.13
CA LEU A 65 -3.32 9.41 1.55
C LEU A 65 -4.17 10.51 2.16
N ARG A 66 -5.13 11.02 1.38
CA ARG A 66 -6.19 11.84 1.96
C ARG A 66 -6.99 11.01 2.96
N PRO A 67 -7.55 11.62 4.03
CA PRO A 67 -8.32 10.88 5.03
C PRO A 67 -9.46 10.03 4.45
N ASP A 68 -10.13 10.53 3.41
CA ASP A 68 -11.22 9.82 2.74
C ASP A 68 -10.72 8.61 1.93
N GLU A 69 -9.59 8.74 1.22
CA GLU A 69 -8.94 7.65 0.48
C GLU A 69 -8.45 6.57 1.43
N ARG A 70 -7.77 6.99 2.50
CA ARG A 70 -7.28 6.10 3.54
C ARG A 70 -8.42 5.31 4.18
N ALA A 71 -9.48 5.98 4.62
CA ALA A 71 -10.63 5.34 5.23
C ALA A 71 -11.40 4.40 4.28
N ARG A 72 -11.42 4.66 2.97
CA ARG A 72 -11.97 3.72 1.98
C ARG A 72 -11.11 2.46 1.89
N MET A 73 -9.79 2.62 1.77
CA MET A 73 -8.86 1.50 1.68
C MET A 73 -8.82 0.66 2.96
N ASP A 74 -8.80 1.30 4.14
CA ASP A 74 -8.82 0.61 5.43
C ASP A 74 -10.08 -0.24 5.59
N ARG A 75 -11.26 0.30 5.22
CA ARG A 75 -12.52 -0.44 5.23
C ARG A 75 -12.48 -1.64 4.29
N PHE A 76 -12.03 -1.42 3.06
CA PHE A 76 -11.89 -2.48 2.06
C PHE A 76 -10.98 -3.61 2.54
N ILE A 77 -9.77 -3.28 3.02
CA ILE A 77 -8.81 -4.27 3.55
C ILE A 77 -9.39 -4.99 4.76
N SER A 78 -10.04 -4.26 5.69
CA SER A 78 -10.65 -4.86 6.88
C SER A 78 -11.79 -5.83 6.54
N GLY A 79 -12.57 -5.58 5.48
CA GLY A 79 -13.64 -6.47 5.04
C GLY A 79 -13.13 -7.86 4.64
N TYR A 80 -11.98 -7.91 3.96
CA TYR A 80 -11.37 -9.19 3.55
C TYR A 80 -10.66 -9.92 4.68
N THR A 81 -10.35 -9.21 5.77
CA THR A 81 -9.65 -9.79 6.92
C THR A 81 -10.53 -10.67 7.79
N GLY A 82 -11.86 -10.60 7.63
CA GLY A 82 -12.78 -11.51 8.30
C GLY A 82 -12.89 -12.88 7.60
N GLU A 83 -12.76 -12.94 6.28
CA GLU A 83 -12.98 -14.16 5.49
C GLU A 83 -11.68 -14.88 5.10
N ILE A 84 -10.57 -14.14 5.03
CA ILE A 84 -9.25 -14.67 4.72
C ILE A 84 -8.28 -14.12 5.76
N MET A 85 -7.57 -15.03 6.42
CA MET A 85 -6.45 -14.63 7.26
C MET A 85 -5.33 -14.11 6.37
N VAL A 86 -5.24 -12.79 6.26
CA VAL A 86 -4.20 -12.10 5.48
C VAL A 86 -3.15 -11.59 6.45
N ASP A 87 -1.89 -11.91 6.16
CA ASP A 87 -0.75 -11.48 6.96
C ASP A 87 -0.62 -9.93 6.95
N GLY A 88 -0.09 -9.37 8.03
CA GLY A 88 0.13 -7.92 8.15
C GLY A 88 -1.09 -7.05 8.48
N VAL A 89 -2.28 -7.62 8.73
CA VAL A 89 -3.44 -6.82 9.21
C VAL A 89 -3.47 -6.77 10.74
N PRO A 90 -3.36 -5.57 11.36
CA PRO A 90 -3.31 -5.44 12.82
C PRO A 90 -4.54 -6.01 13.55
N SER A 91 -5.73 -5.94 12.95
CA SER A 91 -6.96 -6.49 13.52
C SER A 91 -6.95 -8.02 13.68
N GLN A 92 -6.05 -8.73 12.99
CA GLN A 92 -5.93 -10.20 13.05
C GLN A 92 -4.82 -10.70 13.99
N GLY A 93 -4.22 -9.82 14.80
CA GLY A 93 -3.29 -10.23 15.84
C GLY A 93 -1.95 -10.82 15.35
N GLY A 94 -1.54 -10.55 14.11
CA GLY A 94 -0.22 -10.94 13.59
C GLY A 94 0.02 -12.46 13.51
N ALA A 95 -1.04 -13.26 13.48
CA ALA A 95 -0.93 -14.72 13.47
C ALA A 95 -0.35 -15.26 12.15
N ARG A 96 0.94 -15.59 12.18
CA ARG A 96 1.63 -16.39 11.16
C ARG A 96 0.97 -17.76 11.01
N ARG A 97 0.06 -17.92 10.03
CA ARG A 97 -0.42 -19.18 9.41
C ARG A 97 -1.69 -18.77 8.64
N ILE A 98 -1.78 -18.81 7.31
CA ILE A 98 -2.29 -19.96 6.54
C ILE A 98 -2.14 -19.62 5.04
N PHE A 99 -1.00 -19.95 4.41
CA PHE A 99 -0.97 -20.22 2.96
C PHE A 99 -0.36 -21.58 2.65
N LYS A 100 -0.12 -22.40 3.68
CA LYS A 100 0.42 -23.77 3.55
C LYS A 100 -0.64 -24.87 3.52
N LYS A 101 -1.94 -24.56 3.65
CA LYS A 101 -3.03 -25.53 3.47
C LYS A 101 -3.85 -25.12 2.26
N ILE A 102 -4.26 -26.11 1.45
CA ILE A 102 -5.11 -25.95 0.27
C ILE A 102 -6.30 -25.07 0.66
N LEU A 103 -6.37 -23.85 0.13
CA LEU A 103 -7.55 -23.02 0.27
C LEU A 103 -8.72 -23.75 -0.39
N SER A 104 -9.90 -23.72 0.24
CA SER A 104 -11.11 -24.14 -0.45
C SER A 104 -11.27 -23.32 -1.74
N PRO A 105 -11.93 -23.85 -2.79
CA PRO A 105 -12.19 -23.09 -4.01
C PRO A 105 -12.84 -21.73 -3.75
N ALA A 106 -13.74 -21.66 -2.78
CA ALA A 106 -14.37 -20.42 -2.32
C ALA A 106 -13.33 -19.44 -1.75
N ALA A 107 -12.50 -19.87 -0.78
CA ALA A 107 -11.50 -18.98 -0.17
C ALA A 107 -10.43 -18.54 -1.18
N LYS A 108 -10.08 -19.41 -2.14
CA LYS A 108 -9.18 -19.07 -3.25
C LYS A 108 -9.77 -17.99 -4.14
N SER A 109 -11.06 -18.11 -4.48
CA SER A 109 -11.79 -17.12 -5.28
C SER A 109 -11.86 -15.76 -4.58
N VAL A 110 -12.20 -15.74 -3.29
CA VAL A 110 -12.22 -14.51 -2.48
C VAL A 110 -10.83 -13.87 -2.45
N ALA A 111 -9.76 -14.66 -2.29
CA ALA A 111 -8.39 -14.14 -2.22
C ALA A 111 -7.91 -13.58 -3.58
N THR A 112 -8.25 -14.24 -4.68
CA THR A 112 -7.99 -13.74 -6.04
C THR A 112 -8.77 -12.44 -6.31
N GLY A 113 -10.02 -12.34 -5.86
CA GLY A 113 -10.83 -11.12 -5.94
C GLY A 113 -10.18 -9.97 -5.17
N PHE A 114 -9.80 -10.24 -3.92
CA PHE A 114 -9.09 -9.27 -3.07
C PHE A 114 -7.82 -8.74 -3.73
N PHE A 115 -6.98 -9.63 -4.27
CA PHE A 115 -5.77 -9.23 -4.98
C PHE A 115 -6.07 -8.25 -6.13
N THR A 116 -7.09 -8.56 -6.92
CA THR A 116 -7.45 -7.80 -8.11
C THR A 116 -7.94 -6.39 -7.75
N GLU A 117 -8.85 -6.30 -6.78
CA GLU A 117 -9.41 -5.03 -6.33
C GLU A 117 -8.38 -4.18 -5.57
N LEU A 118 -7.56 -4.80 -4.71
CA LEU A 118 -6.47 -4.12 -4.01
C LEU A 118 -5.47 -3.55 -5.02
N GLY A 119 -4.98 -4.38 -5.93
CA GLY A 119 -4.00 -3.96 -6.94
C GLY A 119 -4.53 -2.86 -7.85
N ALA A 120 -5.78 -2.94 -8.30
CA ALA A 120 -6.42 -1.89 -9.09
C ALA A 120 -6.57 -0.57 -8.33
N SER A 121 -6.99 -0.64 -7.06
CA SER A 121 -7.14 0.55 -6.20
C SER A 121 -5.79 1.24 -5.94
N LEU A 122 -4.75 0.45 -5.65
CA LEU A 122 -3.39 0.97 -5.49
C LEU A 122 -2.87 1.61 -6.77
N ALA A 123 -3.05 0.96 -7.92
CA ALA A 123 -2.63 1.49 -9.21
C ALA A 123 -3.33 2.82 -9.55
N SER A 124 -4.64 2.92 -9.28
CA SER A 124 -5.42 4.14 -9.49
C SER A 124 -4.90 5.31 -8.65
N ILE A 125 -4.67 5.09 -7.36
CA ILE A 125 -4.14 6.13 -6.46
C ILE A 125 -2.71 6.53 -6.85
N LEU A 126 -1.85 5.55 -7.15
CA LEU A 126 -0.47 5.83 -7.55
C LEU A 126 -0.41 6.62 -8.86
N THR A 127 -1.32 6.33 -9.79
CA THR A 127 -1.43 7.07 -11.06
C THR A 127 -1.90 8.50 -10.84
N SER A 128 -2.86 8.73 -9.93
CA SER A 128 -3.42 10.07 -9.69
C SER A 128 -2.41 11.06 -9.08
N TRP A 129 -1.34 10.56 -8.46
CA TRP A 129 -0.26 11.39 -7.94
C TRP A 129 0.73 11.89 -8.98
N PHE A 130 0.73 11.29 -10.17
CA PHE A 130 1.53 11.76 -11.29
C PHE A 130 0.57 12.50 -12.22
N PRO A 131 0.46 13.83 -12.13
CA PRO A 131 -0.25 14.57 -13.15
C PRO A 131 0.38 14.17 -14.48
N ALA A 132 -0.45 13.72 -15.43
CA ALA A 132 0.01 13.55 -16.79
C ALA A 132 0.67 14.86 -17.20
N ASN A 133 1.93 14.80 -17.65
CA ASN A 133 2.56 15.92 -18.33
C ASN A 133 1.79 16.17 -19.63
N THR A 134 0.61 16.79 -19.52
CA THR A 134 -0.01 17.55 -20.58
C THR A 134 0.49 18.98 -20.41
N GLU A 135 1.80 19.14 -20.58
CA GLU A 135 2.31 20.39 -21.10
C GLU A 135 1.73 20.53 -22.51
N ARG A 136 0.99 21.63 -22.64
CA ARG A 136 0.58 22.26 -23.89
C ARG A 136 1.80 22.33 -24.82
N ASN A 137 1.85 21.46 -25.81
CA ASN A 137 2.55 21.76 -27.06
C ASN A 137 1.53 22.44 -27.97
N HIS A 138 1.68 23.76 -28.09
CA HIS A 138 0.93 24.74 -28.89
C HIS A 138 -0.50 25.12 -28.44
#